data_AF-A0A969I1G2-F1
#
_entry.id   AF-A0A969I1G2-F1
#
_cell.length_a   1.000
_cell.length_b   1.000
_cell.length_c   1.000
_cell.angle_alpha   90.00
_cell.angle_beta   90.00
_cell.angle_gamma   90.00
#
_symmetry.space_group_name_H-M   'P 1'
#
loop_
_entity.id
_entity.type
_entity.pdbx_description
1 polymer ?
#
loop_
_entity_poly.entity_id
_entity_poly.type
_entity_poly.pdbx_seq_one_letter_code
_entity_poly.pdbx_strand_id
1 'polypeptide(L)'
;MDVHFSGETAYSLRQGVVHPARLHGWRQVTPLESLAGSRSRDDQLVALPEPVEILTAGESEEPGLVIVSEPIQTTGVALALVQFQAALGNETWQARHFDPVAREFLGPEVVLRLPEPVANGEGILPATARRLDQMPLNALGWYVSGVPDGLGGFVVQSLAPRALLRWPPQQVITGQRAAWRYVKREAWQQTTPGTVSSVLVSERRLSAAALLSEWQVGDRLLVVHVYGGIGGEQRERAAQAGLFFGHFAYGVAEVIHEPLANELSLAIRYQQLYAHNVDGIIAGMQAWWRYMGDRQVGWLGTRPVADILIRFPPFTGSYTLGGETRSPLTGFGRQLEAMMARYRVGDGTGATFVGPANNCAQDSNQALYDTIQRVLAAVQGRIRLGCKPGSSVNRSRQQRLQALLRTGAIAATAASASGQRPRRLAGGE
;
A
#
# COMPACT_ATOMS: atom_id res chain seq x y z
N MET A 1 -19.62 -2.20 16.01
CA MET A 1 -19.08 -1.84 17.33
C MET A 1 -19.65 -0.50 17.77
N ASP A 2 -20.00 -0.33 19.03
CA ASP A 2 -20.50 0.97 19.52
C ASP A 2 -19.34 1.94 19.68
N VAL A 3 -19.51 3.20 19.28
CA VAL A 3 -18.43 4.19 19.26
C VAL A 3 -18.77 5.35 20.19
N HIS A 4 -18.00 5.47 21.27
CA HIS A 4 -18.07 6.58 22.23
C HIS A 4 -16.66 7.09 22.51
N PHE A 5 -16.48 8.39 22.34
CA PHE A 5 -15.16 9.01 22.47
C PHE A 5 -14.73 8.99 23.92
N SER A 6 -13.54 8.44 24.16
CA SER A 6 -12.88 8.53 25.45
C SER A 6 -12.41 9.97 25.73
N GLY A 7 -12.06 10.26 26.98
CA GLY A 7 -11.43 11.52 27.34
C GLY A 7 -10.11 11.76 26.59
N GLU A 8 -9.36 10.70 26.29
CA GLU A 8 -8.12 10.75 25.50
C GLU A 8 -8.40 11.10 24.04
N THR A 9 -9.43 10.52 23.42
CA THR A 9 -9.90 10.88 22.07
C THR A 9 -10.30 12.35 22.01
N ALA A 10 -11.09 12.82 22.98
CA ALA A 10 -11.48 14.22 23.05
C ALA A 10 -10.27 15.16 23.22
N TYR A 11 -9.27 14.77 24.01
CA TYR A 11 -8.02 15.52 24.16
C TYR A 11 -7.22 15.56 22.86
N SER A 12 -7.01 14.41 22.22
CA SER A 12 -6.26 14.28 20.97
C SER A 12 -6.90 15.07 19.82
N LEU A 13 -8.23 15.07 19.73
CA LEU A 13 -8.96 15.90 18.77
C LEU A 13 -8.65 17.39 18.94
N ARG A 14 -8.55 17.88 20.19
CA ARG A 14 -8.16 19.27 20.47
C ARG A 14 -6.71 19.59 20.10
N GLN A 15 -5.86 18.57 19.96
CA GLN A 15 -4.47 18.71 19.48
C GLN A 15 -4.37 18.70 17.95
N GLY A 16 -5.50 18.66 17.22
CA GLY A 16 -5.52 18.69 15.75
C GLY A 16 -5.32 17.33 15.09
N VAL A 17 -5.35 16.23 15.84
CA VAL A 17 -5.40 14.88 15.26
C VAL A 17 -6.77 14.65 14.63
N VAL A 18 -6.79 14.07 13.44
CA VAL A 18 -8.03 13.75 12.73
C VAL A 18 -8.63 12.48 13.32
N HIS A 19 -9.90 12.56 13.75
CA HIS A 19 -10.67 11.46 14.35
C HIS A 19 -12.03 11.27 13.65
N PRO A 20 -12.67 10.09 13.78
CA PRO A 20 -13.98 9.78 13.21
C PRO A 20 -15.13 10.47 13.97
N ALA A 21 -15.11 11.80 14.08
CA ALA A 21 -16.03 12.58 14.92
C ALA A 21 -17.52 12.33 14.59
N ARG A 22 -17.82 11.99 13.34
CA ARG A 22 -19.18 11.68 12.87
C ARG A 22 -19.74 10.38 13.43
N LEU A 23 -18.86 9.46 13.83
CA LEU A 23 -19.24 8.16 14.39
C LEU A 23 -19.46 8.23 15.90
N HIS A 24 -19.17 9.37 16.55
CA HIS A 24 -19.39 9.52 17.98
C HIS A 24 -20.86 9.35 18.34
N GLY A 25 -21.17 8.40 19.22
CA GLY A 25 -22.52 8.07 19.65
C GLY A 25 -23.23 7.03 18.77
N TRP A 26 -22.63 6.61 17.66
CA TRP A 26 -23.20 5.56 16.82
C TRP A 26 -23.07 4.20 17.48
N ARG A 27 -24.07 3.34 17.25
CA ARG A 27 -24.09 1.96 17.71
C ARG A 27 -23.83 1.02 16.54
N GLN A 28 -23.23 -0.11 16.83
CA GLN A 28 -23.03 -1.21 15.88
C GLN A 28 -22.31 -0.82 14.57
N VAL A 29 -21.46 0.21 14.61
CA VAL A 29 -20.65 0.67 13.47
C VAL A 29 -19.94 -0.50 12.79
N THR A 30 -20.20 -0.65 11.49
CA THR A 30 -19.67 -1.68 10.61
C THR A 30 -18.31 -1.28 10.02
N PRO A 31 -17.56 -2.22 9.42
CA PRO A 31 -16.31 -1.89 8.74
C PRO A 31 -16.44 -0.82 7.64
N LEU A 32 -17.54 -0.79 6.90
CA LEU A 32 -17.78 0.22 5.85
C LEU A 32 -18.11 1.59 6.43
N GLU A 33 -19.00 1.65 7.42
CA GLU A 33 -19.32 2.89 8.13
C GLU A 33 -18.08 3.47 8.83
N SER A 34 -17.22 2.60 9.39
CA SER A 34 -15.97 3.04 9.99
C SER A 34 -15.05 3.72 8.96
N LEU A 35 -15.02 3.24 7.72
CA LEU A 35 -14.22 3.83 6.64
C LEU A 35 -14.83 5.17 6.17
N ALA A 36 -16.13 5.18 5.89
CA ALA A 36 -16.84 6.39 5.43
C ALA A 36 -16.82 7.51 6.48
N GLY A 37 -17.01 7.15 7.76
CA GLY A 37 -17.03 8.09 8.88
C GLY A 37 -15.66 8.42 9.48
N SER A 38 -14.56 7.92 8.91
CA SER A 38 -13.19 8.15 9.40
C SER A 38 -12.75 9.62 9.39
N ARG A 39 -13.41 10.46 8.60
CA ARG A 39 -13.13 11.90 8.49
C ARG A 39 -14.38 12.72 8.73
N SER A 40 -14.17 13.99 9.05
CA SER A 40 -15.24 14.97 9.28
C SER A 40 -16.04 15.34 8.03
N ARG A 41 -15.53 15.02 6.82
CA ARG A 41 -16.18 15.29 5.53
C ARG A 41 -16.25 14.01 4.71
N ASP A 42 -17.26 13.91 3.85
CA ASP A 42 -17.38 12.87 2.84
C ASP A 42 -16.48 13.18 1.65
N ASP A 43 -15.20 12.86 1.80
CA ASP A 43 -14.15 13.15 0.82
C ASP A 43 -13.34 11.89 0.43
N GLN A 44 -13.82 10.71 0.81
CA GLN A 44 -13.17 9.43 0.52
C GLN A 44 -13.62 8.91 -0.84
N LEU A 45 -12.65 8.79 -1.74
CA LEU A 45 -12.80 8.05 -2.98
C LEU A 45 -12.24 6.64 -2.79
N VAL A 46 -13.01 5.64 -3.17
CA VAL A 46 -12.60 4.23 -3.07
C VAL A 46 -12.77 3.53 -4.41
N ALA A 47 -11.86 2.60 -4.70
CA ALA A 47 -12.03 1.58 -5.73
C ALA A 47 -12.56 0.31 -5.05
N LEU A 48 -13.56 -0.32 -5.68
CA LEU A 48 -14.09 -1.59 -5.21
C LEU A 48 -13.32 -2.74 -5.89
N PRO A 49 -12.58 -3.55 -5.12
CA PRO A 49 -11.91 -4.72 -5.68
C PRO A 49 -12.92 -5.77 -6.13
N GLU A 50 -12.69 -6.35 -7.31
CA GLU A 50 -13.50 -7.46 -7.83
C GLU A 50 -13.40 -8.71 -6.94
N PRO A 51 -14.47 -9.52 -6.84
CA PRO A 51 -15.78 -9.33 -7.48
C PRO A 51 -16.67 -8.29 -6.79
N VAL A 52 -17.40 -7.51 -7.59
CA VAL A 52 -18.51 -6.64 -7.15
C VAL A 52 -19.82 -7.14 -7.74
N GLU A 53 -20.81 -7.42 -6.89
CA GLU A 53 -22.15 -7.82 -7.32
C GLU A 53 -23.13 -6.65 -7.15
N ILE A 54 -23.91 -6.38 -8.19
CA ILE A 54 -24.98 -5.38 -8.17
C ILE A 54 -26.29 -6.10 -7.86
N LEU A 55 -26.87 -5.78 -6.71
CA LEU A 55 -28.22 -6.20 -6.36
C LEU A 55 -29.19 -5.25 -7.05
N THR A 56 -29.82 -5.71 -8.12
CA THR A 56 -30.91 -4.97 -8.75
C THR A 56 -32.14 -5.10 -7.86
N ALA A 57 -32.57 -3.95 -7.35
CA ALA A 57 -33.85 -3.82 -6.71
C ALA A 57 -35.00 -4.08 -7.70
N GLY A 58 -36.10 -4.65 -7.22
CA GLY A 58 -37.39 -4.51 -7.90
C GLY A 58 -37.81 -3.03 -7.98
N GLU A 59 -38.95 -2.73 -8.61
CA GLU A 59 -39.42 -1.35 -8.91
C GLU A 59 -39.49 -0.36 -7.72
N SER A 60 -39.28 -0.81 -6.48
CA SER A 60 -39.38 -0.01 -5.25
C SER A 60 -38.19 -0.09 -4.29
N GLU A 61 -37.08 -0.76 -4.64
CA GLU A 61 -35.89 -0.80 -3.77
C GLU A 61 -34.72 0.01 -4.37
N GLU A 62 -33.80 0.47 -3.52
CA GLU A 62 -32.56 1.08 -3.98
C GLU A 62 -31.57 0.00 -4.43
N PRO A 63 -30.82 0.19 -5.52
CA PRO A 63 -29.82 -0.78 -5.96
C PRO A 63 -28.72 -0.93 -4.90
N GLY A 64 -28.40 -2.19 -4.54
CA GLY A 64 -27.36 -2.53 -3.57
C GLY A 64 -26.06 -2.98 -4.23
N LEU A 65 -24.94 -2.86 -3.50
CA LEU A 65 -23.64 -3.44 -3.90
C LEU A 65 -23.17 -4.44 -2.86
N VAL A 66 -22.74 -5.61 -3.31
CA VAL A 66 -22.07 -6.62 -2.48
C VAL A 66 -20.61 -6.70 -2.86
N ILE A 67 -19.74 -6.57 -1.86
CA ILE A 67 -18.29 -6.69 -1.99
C ILE A 67 -17.78 -7.73 -0.98
N VAL A 68 -16.71 -8.43 -1.34
CA VAL A 68 -16.15 -9.52 -0.52
C VAL A 68 -14.83 -9.18 0.17
N SER A 69 -14.34 -7.97 -0.08
CA SER A 69 -13.13 -7.41 0.52
C SER A 69 -13.27 -5.92 0.71
N GLU A 70 -12.43 -5.37 1.58
CA GLU A 70 -12.45 -3.96 1.93
C GLU A 70 -12.21 -3.04 0.70
N PRO A 71 -12.95 -1.91 0.58
CA PRO A 71 -12.68 -0.90 -0.44
C PRO A 71 -11.27 -0.33 -0.34
N ILE A 72 -10.66 -0.04 -1.49
CA ILE A 72 -9.31 0.51 -1.58
C ILE A 72 -9.41 2.02 -1.72
N GLN A 73 -8.93 2.78 -0.73
CA GLN A 73 -8.85 4.24 -0.83
C GLN A 73 -7.94 4.63 -2.00
N THR A 74 -8.42 5.52 -2.86
CA THR A 74 -7.71 5.98 -4.06
C THR A 74 -7.84 7.50 -4.24
N THR A 75 -7.14 8.05 -5.22
CA THR A 75 -7.17 9.47 -5.58
C THR A 75 -7.36 9.60 -7.08
N GLY A 76 -8.32 10.42 -7.50
CA GLY A 76 -8.71 10.60 -8.90
C GLY A 76 -9.51 9.42 -9.47
N VAL A 77 -10.27 9.70 -10.53
CA VAL A 77 -11.13 8.73 -11.24
C VAL A 77 -10.65 8.45 -12.66
N ALA A 78 -9.70 9.24 -13.15
CA ALA A 78 -9.11 9.08 -14.48
C ALA A 78 -7.59 9.18 -14.39
N LEU A 79 -6.90 8.45 -15.27
CA LEU A 79 -5.45 8.35 -15.34
C LEU A 79 -4.95 8.85 -16.70
N ALA A 80 -3.76 9.45 -16.69
CA ALA A 80 -3.01 9.76 -17.91
C ALA A 80 -1.51 9.55 -17.68
N LEU A 81 -0.78 9.25 -18.77
CA LEU A 81 0.67 9.25 -18.78
C LEU A 81 1.14 10.45 -19.60
N VAL A 82 1.90 11.33 -18.96
CA VAL A 82 2.28 12.62 -19.54
C VAL A 82 3.74 12.97 -19.28
N GLN A 83 4.28 13.85 -20.11
CA GLN A 83 5.52 14.58 -19.84
C GLN A 83 5.20 16.06 -19.70
N PHE A 84 5.62 16.67 -18.59
CA PHE A 84 5.45 18.10 -18.36
C PHE A 84 6.40 18.88 -19.26
N GLN A 85 5.88 19.89 -19.98
CA GLN A 85 6.66 20.68 -20.93
C GLN A 85 7.03 22.05 -20.34
N ALA A 86 6.04 22.75 -19.80
CA ALA A 86 6.25 24.07 -19.22
C ALA A 86 5.14 24.42 -18.21
N ALA A 87 5.50 25.22 -17.20
CA ALA A 87 4.53 25.90 -16.36
C ALA A 87 3.92 27.08 -17.14
N LEU A 88 2.59 27.17 -17.18
CA LEU A 88 1.86 28.26 -17.85
C LEU A 88 1.46 29.38 -16.87
N GLY A 89 1.73 29.21 -15.57
CA GLY A 89 1.28 30.11 -14.50
C GLY A 89 -0.09 29.73 -13.95
N ASN A 90 -0.51 30.38 -12.86
CA ASN A 90 -1.82 30.15 -12.21
C ASN A 90 -2.15 28.67 -11.98
N GLU A 91 -1.17 27.90 -11.49
CA GLU A 91 -1.30 26.47 -11.20
C GLU A 91 -1.56 25.60 -12.45
N THR A 92 -1.34 26.12 -13.66
CA THR A 92 -1.54 25.40 -14.92
C THR A 92 -0.22 25.01 -15.57
N TRP A 93 -0.24 23.87 -16.25
CA TRP A 93 0.92 23.25 -16.88
C TRP A 93 0.57 22.74 -18.26
N GLN A 94 1.44 23.00 -19.23
CA GLN A 94 1.41 22.32 -20.51
C GLN A 94 2.09 20.97 -20.34
N ALA A 95 1.43 19.92 -20.82
CA ALA A 95 1.98 18.58 -20.84
C ALA A 95 1.66 17.91 -22.18
N ARG A 96 2.37 16.83 -22.46
CA ARG A 96 2.19 16.03 -23.67
C ARG A 96 1.87 14.59 -23.32
N HIS A 97 0.84 14.03 -23.94
CA HIS A 97 0.47 12.64 -23.72
C HIS A 97 1.51 11.68 -24.31
N PHE A 98 1.65 10.53 -23.66
CA PHE A 98 2.36 9.39 -24.21
C PHE A 98 1.60 8.81 -25.41
N ASP A 99 2.31 8.58 -26.51
CA ASP A 99 1.81 7.84 -27.66
C ASP A 99 2.23 6.36 -27.49
N PRO A 100 1.29 5.42 -27.29
CA PRO A 100 1.62 4.01 -27.09
C PRO A 100 2.14 3.32 -28.36
N VAL A 101 1.87 3.88 -29.56
CA VAL A 101 2.36 3.34 -30.84
C VAL A 101 3.81 3.75 -31.05
N ALA A 102 4.11 5.06 -30.92
CA ALA A 102 5.47 5.58 -31.05
C ALA A 102 6.36 5.24 -29.83
N ARG A 103 5.73 4.94 -28.68
CA ARG A 103 6.37 4.75 -27.36
C ARG A 103 7.13 5.98 -26.87
N GLU A 104 6.66 7.16 -27.25
CA GLU A 104 7.26 8.46 -26.97
C GLU A 104 6.20 9.48 -26.54
N PHE A 105 6.61 10.61 -25.97
CA PHE A 105 5.71 11.72 -25.68
C PHE A 105 5.50 12.55 -26.95
N LEU A 106 4.78 11.98 -27.91
CA LEU A 106 4.39 12.62 -29.17
C LEU A 106 2.87 12.77 -29.33
N GLY A 107 2.11 12.33 -28.32
CA GLY A 107 0.66 12.44 -28.32
C GLY A 107 0.16 13.89 -28.22
N PRO A 108 -1.17 14.07 -28.15
CA PRO A 108 -1.77 15.39 -28.02
C PRO A 108 -1.22 16.17 -26.82
N GLU A 109 -1.11 17.49 -26.99
CA GLU A 109 -0.86 18.38 -25.87
C GLU A 109 -2.12 18.55 -25.02
N VAL A 110 -1.91 18.73 -23.72
CA VAL A 110 -2.97 18.90 -22.73
C VAL A 110 -2.57 19.97 -21.73
N VAL A 111 -3.56 20.71 -21.24
CA VAL A 111 -3.39 21.63 -20.12
C VAL A 111 -3.86 20.95 -18.85
N LEU A 112 -2.96 20.82 -17.89
CA LEU A 112 -3.21 20.24 -16.58
C LEU A 112 -3.28 21.34 -15.54
N ARG A 113 -4.20 21.21 -14.58
CA ARG A 113 -4.26 22.07 -13.39
C ARG A 113 -3.67 21.32 -12.20
N LEU A 114 -2.67 21.91 -11.58
CA LEU A 114 -1.95 21.40 -10.42
C LEU A 114 -2.01 22.43 -9.28
N PRO A 115 -3.14 22.53 -8.55
CA PRO A 115 -3.26 23.47 -7.45
C PRO A 115 -2.14 23.29 -6.41
N GLU A 116 -1.60 24.36 -5.84
CA GLU A 116 -0.55 24.24 -4.83
C GLU A 116 -1.14 23.53 -3.59
N PRO A 117 -0.45 22.53 -3.02
CA PRO A 117 -0.95 21.85 -1.84
C PRO A 117 -0.93 22.79 -0.62
N VAL A 118 -1.81 22.54 0.34
CA VAL A 118 -1.81 23.25 1.61
C VAL A 118 -0.73 22.69 2.52
N ALA A 119 0.09 23.55 3.11
CA ALA A 119 1.12 23.16 4.06
C ALA A 119 0.50 22.56 5.34
N ASN A 120 1.20 21.60 5.94
CA ASN A 120 0.80 21.05 7.23
C ASN A 120 1.03 22.05 8.38
N GLY A 121 0.67 21.66 9.61
CA GLY A 121 0.83 22.51 10.80
C GLY A 121 2.27 22.93 11.13
N GLU A 122 3.27 22.33 10.48
CA GLU A 122 4.69 22.68 10.60
C GLU A 122 5.19 23.52 9.41
N GLY A 123 4.32 23.90 8.47
CA GLY A 123 4.68 24.67 7.28
C GLY A 123 5.30 23.83 6.16
N ILE A 124 5.27 22.51 6.26
CA ILE A 124 5.81 21.60 5.25
C ILE A 124 4.77 21.41 4.15
N LEU A 125 5.15 21.73 2.92
CA LEU A 125 4.33 21.47 1.75
C LEU A 125 4.48 20.00 1.33
N PRO A 126 3.36 19.31 1.05
CA PRO A 126 3.33 18.00 0.40
C PRO A 126 3.92 17.99 -1.03
N ALA A 127 3.40 17.15 -1.93
CA ALA A 127 3.93 17.06 -3.30
C ALA A 127 3.58 18.29 -4.17
N THR A 128 4.50 19.25 -4.21
CA THR A 128 4.41 20.44 -5.08
C THR A 128 4.67 20.10 -6.55
N ALA A 129 4.18 20.94 -7.46
CA ALA A 129 4.44 20.80 -8.89
C ALA A 129 5.74 21.51 -9.35
N ARG A 130 6.53 22.05 -8.42
CA ARG A 130 7.65 22.93 -8.75
C ARG A 130 8.73 22.18 -9.53
N ARG A 131 9.10 22.72 -10.69
CA ARG A 131 10.18 22.21 -11.55
C ARG A 131 9.98 20.78 -12.06
N LEU A 132 8.74 20.29 -12.14
CA LEU A 132 8.45 18.95 -12.68
C LEU A 132 9.02 18.78 -14.09
N ASP A 133 8.99 19.83 -14.92
CA ASP A 133 9.60 19.91 -16.25
C ASP A 133 11.12 19.70 -16.25
N GLN A 134 11.80 20.13 -15.18
CA GLN A 134 13.27 20.09 -15.05
C GLN A 134 13.77 18.84 -14.30
N MET A 135 12.87 18.04 -13.71
CA MET A 135 13.28 16.83 -13.01
C MET A 135 13.77 15.78 -14.00
N PRO A 136 14.89 15.08 -13.71
CA PRO A 136 15.37 13.99 -14.57
C PRO A 136 14.31 12.90 -14.82
N LEU A 137 13.39 12.71 -13.86
CA LEU A 137 12.30 11.74 -13.95
C LEU A 137 11.27 12.08 -15.04
N ASN A 138 11.16 13.36 -15.42
CA ASN A 138 10.23 13.81 -16.45
C ASN A 138 10.57 13.27 -17.84
N ALA A 139 11.82 12.89 -18.10
CA ALA A 139 12.21 12.24 -19.34
C ALA A 139 11.47 10.91 -19.56
N LEU A 140 11.17 10.18 -18.48
CA LEU A 140 10.35 8.95 -18.52
C LEU A 140 8.86 9.24 -18.34
N GLY A 141 8.52 10.45 -17.94
CA GLY A 141 7.18 10.94 -17.68
C GLY A 141 6.57 10.48 -16.37
N TRP A 142 5.35 10.95 -16.18
CA TRP A 142 4.58 10.87 -14.96
C TRP A 142 3.21 10.30 -15.25
N TYR A 143 2.82 9.29 -14.49
CA TYR A 143 1.41 8.98 -14.40
C TYR A 143 0.74 10.03 -13.51
N VAL A 144 -0.40 10.53 -13.95
CA VAL A 144 -1.22 11.48 -13.22
C VAL A 144 -2.60 10.88 -13.00
N SER A 145 -3.12 11.03 -11.78
CA SER A 145 -4.52 10.71 -11.47
C SER A 145 -5.26 11.95 -11.02
N GLY A 146 -6.53 12.07 -11.42
CA GLY A 146 -7.29 13.27 -11.19
C GLY A 146 -8.73 13.20 -11.67
N VAL A 147 -9.32 14.38 -11.82
CA VAL A 147 -10.69 14.59 -12.27
C VAL A 147 -10.72 15.61 -13.41
N PRO A 148 -11.57 15.44 -14.42
CA PRO A 148 -11.87 16.51 -15.37
C PRO A 148 -12.44 17.73 -14.64
N ASP A 149 -12.09 18.94 -15.06
CA ASP A 149 -12.58 20.19 -14.44
C ASP A 149 -13.90 20.69 -15.02
N GLY A 150 -14.47 19.98 -16.00
CA GLY A 150 -15.70 20.35 -16.70
C GLY A 150 -15.53 21.45 -17.77
N LEU A 151 -14.34 22.05 -17.89
CA LEU A 151 -14.00 23.09 -18.86
C LEU A 151 -12.97 22.60 -19.91
N GLY A 152 -12.78 21.29 -20.01
CA GLY A 152 -11.81 20.66 -20.90
C GLY A 152 -10.41 20.54 -20.31
N GLY A 153 -10.20 20.94 -19.06
CA GLY A 153 -8.97 20.73 -18.30
C GLY A 153 -9.03 19.50 -17.39
N PHE A 154 -7.88 19.17 -16.80
CA PHE A 154 -7.73 18.03 -15.89
C PHE A 154 -7.03 18.47 -14.60
N VAL A 155 -7.71 18.34 -13.46
CA VAL A 155 -7.13 18.65 -12.15
C VAL A 155 -6.39 17.43 -11.65
N VAL A 156 -5.06 17.53 -11.61
CA VAL A 156 -4.18 16.47 -11.13
C VAL A 156 -4.20 16.46 -9.60
N GLN A 157 -4.66 15.36 -9.05
CA GLN A 157 -4.75 15.12 -7.61
C GLN A 157 -3.62 14.19 -7.11
N SER A 158 -3.03 13.37 -7.98
CA SER A 158 -1.96 12.44 -7.64
C SER A 158 -0.90 12.34 -8.74
N LEU A 159 0.36 12.17 -8.36
CA LEU A 159 1.53 12.06 -9.25
C LEU A 159 2.30 10.77 -8.96
N ALA A 160 2.65 10.01 -10.01
CA ALA A 160 3.58 8.88 -9.91
C ALA A 160 4.69 8.97 -10.96
N PRO A 161 5.97 8.98 -10.56
CA PRO A 161 7.06 8.85 -11.53
C PRO A 161 6.95 7.48 -12.20
N ARG A 162 6.86 7.44 -13.54
CA ARG A 162 6.78 6.16 -14.29
C ARG A 162 7.96 5.24 -13.95
N ALA A 163 9.12 5.83 -13.69
CA ALA A 163 10.36 5.14 -13.32
C ALA A 163 10.25 4.21 -12.09
N LEU A 164 9.32 4.50 -11.16
CA LEU A 164 9.12 3.70 -9.95
C LEU A 164 8.21 2.50 -10.15
N LEU A 165 7.19 2.63 -11.01
CA LEU A 165 6.15 1.61 -11.16
C LEU A 165 6.42 0.64 -12.30
N ARG A 166 7.16 1.08 -13.33
CA ARG A 166 7.49 0.27 -14.51
C ARG A 166 8.32 -0.97 -14.15
N TRP A 167 8.03 -2.07 -14.83
CA TRP A 167 8.89 -3.24 -14.93
C TRP A 167 9.55 -3.31 -16.32
N PRO A 168 10.87 -3.58 -16.44
CA PRO A 168 11.81 -4.01 -15.41
C PRO A 168 12.39 -2.86 -14.56
N PRO A 169 12.97 -3.17 -13.38
CA PRO A 169 13.67 -2.19 -12.56
C PRO A 169 14.96 -1.68 -13.22
N GLN A 170 15.43 -0.52 -12.76
CA GLN A 170 16.61 0.17 -13.30
C GLN A 170 17.92 -0.59 -13.08
N GLN A 171 18.01 -1.41 -12.03
CA GLN A 171 19.20 -2.20 -11.71
C GLN A 171 18.83 -3.63 -11.31
N VAL A 172 19.71 -4.58 -11.63
CA VAL A 172 19.63 -5.97 -11.14
C VAL A 172 20.91 -6.32 -10.39
N ILE A 173 20.77 -6.74 -9.14
CA ILE A 173 21.87 -7.17 -8.27
C ILE A 173 21.73 -8.67 -8.00
N THR A 174 22.79 -9.42 -8.27
CA THR A 174 22.79 -10.87 -8.17
C THR A 174 23.89 -11.39 -7.24
N GLY A 175 23.63 -12.50 -6.56
CA GLY A 175 24.55 -13.15 -5.64
C GLY A 175 24.38 -12.68 -4.19
N GLN A 176 24.35 -13.65 -3.28
CA GLN A 176 24.06 -13.46 -1.85
C GLN A 176 24.80 -12.29 -1.18
N ARG A 177 26.13 -12.18 -1.33
CA ARG A 177 26.92 -11.12 -0.67
C ARG A 177 26.54 -9.72 -1.16
N ALA A 178 26.35 -9.54 -2.47
CA ALA A 178 25.97 -8.26 -3.05
C ALA A 178 24.53 -7.90 -2.68
N ALA A 179 23.62 -8.87 -2.75
CA ALA A 179 22.24 -8.72 -2.33
C ALA A 179 22.12 -8.23 -0.88
N TRP A 180 22.79 -8.90 0.05
CA TRP A 180 22.77 -8.50 1.46
C TRP A 180 23.45 -7.17 1.74
N ARG A 181 24.52 -6.83 1.01
CA ARG A 181 25.16 -5.52 1.13
C ARG A 181 24.20 -4.42 0.71
N TYR A 182 23.48 -4.59 -0.40
CA TYR A 182 22.52 -3.62 -0.88
C TYR A 182 21.40 -3.40 0.14
N VAL A 183 20.70 -4.48 0.53
CA VAL A 183 19.55 -4.40 1.45
C VAL A 183 19.93 -3.82 2.81
N LYS A 184 21.09 -4.18 3.37
CA LYS A 184 21.49 -3.74 4.72
C LYS A 184 22.15 -2.37 4.76
N ARG A 185 22.69 -1.87 3.65
CA ARG A 185 23.54 -0.67 3.65
C ARG A 185 23.19 0.31 2.54
N GLU A 186 23.14 -0.16 1.29
CA GLU A 186 23.13 0.74 0.13
C GLU A 186 21.73 1.33 -0.14
N ALA A 187 20.64 0.59 0.18
CA ALA A 187 19.27 1.02 -0.10
C ALA A 187 18.88 2.37 0.53
N TRP A 188 19.52 2.77 1.62
CA TRP A 188 19.25 4.03 2.34
C TRP A 188 20.43 5.02 2.33
N GLN A 189 21.56 4.67 1.73
CA GLN A 189 22.80 5.45 1.86
C GLN A 189 22.81 6.75 1.05
N GLN A 190 21.97 6.86 0.03
CA GLN A 190 21.99 7.98 -0.92
C GLN A 190 20.62 8.65 -1.10
N THR A 191 19.77 8.63 -0.09
CA THR A 191 18.46 9.28 -0.15
C THR A 191 18.62 10.79 -0.19
N THR A 192 18.50 11.38 -1.39
CA THR A 192 18.46 12.83 -1.62
C THR A 192 17.12 13.23 -2.23
N PRO A 193 16.60 14.44 -1.95
CA PRO A 193 15.34 14.89 -2.52
C PRO A 193 15.33 14.82 -4.05
N GLY A 194 14.22 14.34 -4.63
CA GLY A 194 14.04 14.24 -6.08
C GLY A 194 14.73 13.05 -6.74
N THR A 195 15.33 12.13 -5.97
CA THR A 195 15.88 10.88 -6.49
C THR A 195 14.93 9.70 -6.24
N VAL A 196 14.94 8.75 -7.17
CA VAL A 196 14.22 7.48 -7.04
C VAL A 196 15.10 6.37 -7.57
N SER A 197 14.90 5.15 -7.07
CA SER A 197 15.57 3.96 -7.61
C SER A 197 14.65 2.75 -7.58
N SER A 198 14.77 1.87 -8.58
CA SER A 198 14.14 0.56 -8.59
C SER A 198 15.19 -0.53 -8.85
N VAL A 199 15.28 -1.50 -7.94
CA VAL A 199 16.35 -2.51 -7.97
C VAL A 199 15.79 -3.90 -7.72
N LEU A 200 16.04 -4.83 -8.64
CA LEU A 200 15.80 -6.25 -8.42
C LEU A 200 17.01 -6.87 -7.72
N VAL A 201 16.78 -7.43 -6.54
CA VAL A 201 17.82 -8.11 -5.76
C VAL A 201 17.55 -9.61 -5.73
N SER A 202 18.56 -10.41 -6.07
CA SER A 202 18.49 -11.87 -5.98
C SER A 202 19.76 -12.46 -5.36
N GLU A 203 19.61 -13.41 -4.45
CA GLU A 203 20.75 -14.18 -3.93
C GLU A 203 21.32 -15.16 -4.98
N ARG A 204 20.53 -15.51 -6.00
CA ARG A 204 20.90 -16.41 -7.08
C ARG A 204 21.89 -15.72 -8.02
N ARG A 205 22.94 -16.45 -8.45
CA ARG A 205 23.87 -15.99 -9.49
C ARG A 205 23.33 -16.37 -10.86
N LEU A 206 22.37 -15.59 -11.35
CA LEU A 206 21.80 -15.73 -12.69
C LEU A 206 22.02 -14.43 -13.47
N SER A 207 21.86 -14.49 -14.79
CA SER A 207 21.86 -13.27 -15.60
C SER A 207 20.64 -12.40 -15.28
N ALA A 208 20.77 -11.09 -15.50
CA ALA A 208 19.65 -10.17 -15.34
C ALA A 208 18.44 -10.58 -16.21
N ALA A 209 18.67 -10.93 -17.48
CA ALA A 209 17.63 -11.39 -18.39
C ALA A 209 16.89 -12.62 -17.86
N ALA A 210 17.61 -13.61 -17.31
CA ALA A 210 16.99 -14.80 -16.73
C ALA A 210 16.08 -14.44 -15.55
N LEU A 211 16.55 -13.59 -14.63
CA LEU A 211 15.75 -13.17 -13.47
C LEU A 211 14.51 -12.36 -13.86
N LEU A 212 14.63 -11.46 -14.84
CA LEU A 212 13.53 -10.62 -15.31
C LEU A 212 12.45 -11.44 -16.03
N SER A 213 12.84 -12.50 -16.75
CA SER A 213 11.91 -13.39 -17.46
C SER A 213 11.03 -14.25 -16.55
N GLU A 214 11.34 -14.32 -15.25
CA GLU A 214 10.56 -15.13 -14.31
C GLU A 214 9.23 -14.49 -13.91
N TRP A 215 8.99 -13.23 -14.27
CA TRP A 215 7.87 -12.41 -13.82
C TRP A 215 6.79 -12.35 -14.88
N GLN A 216 5.54 -12.45 -14.45
CA GLN A 216 4.37 -12.51 -15.31
C GLN A 216 3.21 -11.73 -14.69
N VAL A 217 2.27 -11.29 -15.51
CA VAL A 217 1.03 -10.66 -15.04
C VAL A 217 0.33 -11.57 -14.04
N GLY A 218 -0.16 -10.98 -12.94
CA GLY A 218 -0.81 -11.69 -11.83
C GLY A 218 0.17 -12.24 -10.78
N ASP A 219 1.49 -12.13 -10.97
CA ASP A 219 2.44 -12.44 -9.89
C ASP A 219 2.22 -11.48 -8.71
N ARG A 220 1.93 -12.05 -7.54
CA ARG A 220 1.70 -11.31 -6.31
C ARG A 220 2.94 -11.27 -5.43
N LEU A 221 3.13 -10.14 -4.75
CA LEU A 221 4.25 -9.85 -3.87
C LEU A 221 3.75 -9.34 -2.53
N LEU A 222 4.48 -9.69 -1.47
CA LEU A 222 4.32 -9.03 -0.18
C LEU A 222 5.07 -7.69 -0.24
N VAL A 223 4.37 -6.60 0.05
CA VAL A 223 4.97 -5.28 0.22
C VAL A 223 5.37 -5.13 1.68
N VAL A 224 6.60 -4.68 1.93
CA VAL A 224 7.02 -4.11 3.20
C VAL A 224 7.38 -2.66 2.94
N HIS A 225 6.48 -1.77 3.31
CA HIS A 225 6.67 -0.33 3.22
C HIS A 225 7.38 0.15 4.47
N VAL A 226 8.46 0.91 4.29
CA VAL A 226 9.22 1.55 5.37
C VAL A 226 9.56 2.98 4.98
N TYR A 227 9.55 3.88 5.96
CA TYR A 227 9.83 5.29 5.72
C TYR A 227 10.67 5.92 6.84
N GLY A 228 11.36 7.01 6.49
CA GLY A 228 12.11 7.85 7.43
C GLY A 228 11.38 9.16 7.77
N GLY A 229 11.91 9.85 8.77
CA GLY A 229 11.45 11.19 9.14
C GLY A 229 11.73 12.24 8.06
N ILE A 230 11.06 13.38 8.16
CA ILE A 230 11.35 14.55 7.35
C ILE A 230 12.61 15.21 7.94
N GLY A 231 13.70 15.18 7.18
CA GLY A 231 14.99 15.74 7.56
C GLY A 231 15.35 17.02 6.79
N GLY A 232 16.61 17.43 6.86
CA GLY A 232 17.13 18.60 6.14
C GLY A 232 16.64 19.94 6.71
N GLU A 233 16.58 20.97 5.86
CA GLU A 233 16.15 22.33 6.24
C GLU A 233 14.67 22.40 6.64
N GLN A 234 13.84 21.48 6.11
CA GLN A 234 12.42 21.36 6.41
C GLN A 234 12.14 20.27 7.45
N ARG A 235 13.12 19.95 8.31
CA ARG A 235 12.99 18.88 9.29
C ARG A 235 11.77 19.05 10.19
N GLU A 236 11.04 17.96 10.40
CA GLU A 236 9.89 17.97 11.31
C GLU A 236 10.35 18.09 12.77
N ARG A 237 9.49 18.64 13.64
CA ARG A 237 9.81 18.85 15.06
C ARG A 237 10.21 17.56 15.76
N ALA A 238 9.52 16.47 15.48
CA ALA A 238 9.80 15.15 16.06
C ALA A 238 11.24 14.67 15.74
N ALA A 239 11.79 15.02 14.58
CA ALA A 239 13.14 14.65 14.19
C ALA A 239 14.22 15.51 14.87
N GLN A 240 13.88 16.65 15.49
CA GLN A 240 14.84 17.54 16.15
C GLN A 240 15.46 16.92 17.41
N ALA A 241 14.76 16.00 18.07
CA ALA A 241 15.26 15.28 19.24
C ALA A 241 16.27 14.15 18.88
N GLY A 242 16.61 13.98 17.59
CA GLY A 242 17.58 12.99 17.11
C GLY A 242 17.07 11.54 17.07
N LEU A 243 15.84 11.29 17.53
CA LEU A 243 15.17 9.99 17.50
C LEU A 243 13.88 10.12 16.71
N PHE A 244 13.82 9.46 15.56
CA PHE A 244 12.59 9.34 14.77
C PHE A 244 12.15 7.88 14.75
N PHE A 245 10.95 7.61 15.28
CA PHE A 245 10.36 6.29 15.21
C PHE A 245 9.82 6.10 13.79
N GLY A 246 10.55 5.33 12.98
CA GLY A 246 10.03 4.87 11.70
C GLY A 246 8.76 4.04 11.90
N HIS A 247 7.93 3.98 10.87
CA HIS A 247 6.80 3.04 10.81
C HIS A 247 6.98 2.12 9.63
N PHE A 248 6.27 1.00 9.69
CA PHE A 248 6.19 0.07 8.60
C PHE A 248 4.74 -0.32 8.36
N ALA A 249 4.41 -0.61 7.11
CA ALA A 249 3.16 -1.25 6.77
C ALA A 249 3.39 -2.42 5.83
N TYR A 250 2.49 -3.40 5.90
CA TYR A 250 2.41 -4.42 4.87
C TYR A 250 1.51 -3.97 3.73
N GLY A 251 1.57 -4.72 2.65
CA GLY A 251 0.68 -4.56 1.53
C GLY A 251 0.85 -5.68 0.52
N VAL A 252 0.22 -5.50 -0.63
CA VAL A 252 0.30 -6.41 -1.76
C VAL A 252 0.65 -5.62 -3.00
N ALA A 253 1.69 -6.06 -3.70
CA ALA A 253 1.96 -5.62 -5.06
C ALA A 253 1.60 -6.73 -6.03
N GLU A 254 1.17 -6.33 -7.22
CA GLU A 254 0.83 -7.24 -8.30
C GLU A 254 1.51 -6.76 -9.59
N VAL A 255 2.12 -7.70 -10.31
CA VAL A 255 2.58 -7.43 -11.67
C VAL A 255 1.35 -7.31 -12.55
N ILE A 256 1.15 -6.14 -13.14
CA ILE A 256 0.03 -5.86 -14.02
C ILE A 256 0.51 -5.50 -15.42
N HIS A 257 -0.41 -5.58 -16.37
CA HIS A 257 -0.27 -4.85 -17.63
C HIS A 257 -0.82 -3.44 -17.44
N GLU A 258 0.01 -2.44 -17.70
CA GLU A 258 -0.35 -1.03 -17.65
C GLU A 258 -0.78 -0.58 -19.06
N PRO A 259 -2.04 -0.16 -19.24
CA PRO A 259 -2.61 0.04 -20.57
C PRO A 259 -2.13 1.32 -21.28
N LEU A 260 -1.76 2.39 -20.57
CA LEU A 260 -1.38 3.67 -21.18
C LEU A 260 -0.05 3.58 -21.94
N ALA A 261 0.93 2.87 -21.39
CA ALA A 261 2.22 2.62 -22.00
C ALA A 261 2.35 1.22 -22.64
N ASN A 262 1.33 0.37 -22.49
CA ASN A 262 1.32 -1.01 -22.94
C ASN A 262 2.57 -1.79 -22.45
N GLU A 263 2.83 -1.75 -21.15
CA GLU A 263 4.00 -2.36 -20.54
C GLU A 263 3.70 -3.07 -19.21
N LEU A 264 4.64 -3.86 -18.71
CA LEU A 264 4.52 -4.42 -17.36
C LEU A 264 4.77 -3.33 -16.32
N SER A 265 3.97 -3.34 -15.27
CA SER A 265 4.04 -2.40 -14.15
C SER A 265 3.69 -3.08 -12.84
N LEU A 266 3.83 -2.36 -11.74
CA LEU A 266 3.50 -2.81 -10.39
C LEU A 266 2.31 -2.03 -9.85
N ALA A 267 1.20 -2.72 -9.61
CA ALA A 267 0.08 -2.18 -8.84
C ALA A 267 0.34 -2.42 -7.36
N ILE A 268 0.76 -1.37 -6.64
CA ILE A 268 1.08 -1.43 -5.21
C ILE A 268 -0.14 -0.97 -4.39
N ARG A 269 -0.53 -1.80 -3.42
CA ARG A 269 -1.58 -1.52 -2.44
C ARG A 269 -1.01 -1.68 -1.04
N TYR A 270 -1.23 -0.70 -0.19
CA TYR A 270 -0.84 -0.71 1.21
C TYR A 270 -2.02 -1.16 2.07
N GLN A 271 -1.73 -1.90 3.13
CA GLN A 271 -2.69 -2.28 4.17
C GLN A 271 -2.25 -1.58 5.45
N GLN A 272 -2.68 -0.33 5.58
CA GLN A 272 -2.22 0.56 6.64
C GLN A 272 -2.93 0.26 7.95
N LEU A 273 -2.19 -0.32 8.89
CA LEU A 273 -2.53 -0.26 10.31
C LEU A 273 -1.89 1.00 10.87
N TYR A 274 -2.60 2.12 10.83
CA TYR A 274 -2.05 3.41 11.25
C TYR A 274 -2.93 4.05 12.31
N ALA A 275 -2.30 4.52 13.39
CA ALA A 275 -3.00 5.27 14.42
C ALA A 275 -3.53 6.60 13.86
N HIS A 276 -4.51 7.18 14.55
CA HIS A 276 -5.03 8.49 14.18
C HIS A 276 -3.91 9.51 14.23
N ASN A 277 -3.84 10.36 13.20
CA ASN A 277 -2.71 11.23 12.93
C ASN A 277 -3.18 12.58 12.38
N VAL A 278 -2.27 13.55 12.38
CA VAL A 278 -2.52 14.92 11.93
C VAL A 278 -2.69 15.02 10.41
N ASP A 279 -2.13 14.09 9.64
CA ASP A 279 -2.23 14.06 8.18
C ASP A 279 -3.56 13.44 7.70
N GLY A 280 -4.37 12.90 8.61
CA GLY A 280 -5.65 12.28 8.29
C GLY A 280 -5.52 10.98 7.48
N ILE A 281 -4.40 10.27 7.59
CA ILE A 281 -4.22 8.95 6.99
C ILE A 281 -5.13 7.96 7.72
N ILE A 282 -5.98 7.28 6.96
CA ILE A 282 -6.98 6.36 7.51
C ILE A 282 -6.43 4.94 7.48
N ALA A 283 -6.52 4.22 8.61
CA ALA A 283 -6.23 2.80 8.64
C ALA A 283 -7.14 2.06 7.65
N GLY A 284 -6.58 1.26 6.74
CA GLY A 284 -7.33 0.68 5.63
C GLY A 284 -6.46 0.34 4.43
N MET A 285 -7.08 -0.27 3.43
CA MET A 285 -6.44 -0.49 2.13
C MET A 285 -6.27 0.84 1.40
N GLN A 286 -5.07 1.14 0.93
CA GLN A 286 -4.77 2.36 0.17
C GLN A 286 -4.00 2.02 -1.10
N ALA A 287 -4.46 2.52 -2.24
CA ALA A 287 -3.71 2.45 -3.48
C ALA A 287 -2.47 3.35 -3.40
N TRP A 288 -1.46 3.06 -4.23
CA TRP A 288 -0.28 3.92 -4.39
C TRP A 288 -0.65 5.37 -4.65
N TRP A 289 -1.65 5.60 -5.51
CA TRP A 289 -2.19 6.93 -5.84
C TRP A 289 -2.62 7.74 -4.62
N ARG A 290 -3.11 7.07 -3.58
CA ARG A 290 -3.59 7.71 -2.36
C ARG A 290 -2.48 7.90 -1.34
N TYR A 291 -1.75 6.84 -1.05
CA TYR A 291 -0.81 6.85 0.07
C TYR A 291 0.52 7.54 -0.28
N MET A 292 0.98 7.35 -1.52
CA MET A 292 2.23 7.93 -1.98
C MET A 292 1.99 9.14 -2.87
N GLY A 293 1.19 8.98 -3.93
CA GLY A 293 1.11 9.96 -5.01
C GLY A 293 0.22 11.16 -4.75
N ASP A 294 -0.71 11.08 -3.80
CA ASP A 294 -1.69 12.13 -3.54
C ASP A 294 -0.97 13.44 -3.20
N ARG A 295 -1.33 14.52 -3.90
CA ARG A 295 -0.60 15.76 -3.80
C ARG A 295 -0.84 16.52 -2.50
N GLN A 296 -1.93 16.23 -1.79
CA GLN A 296 -2.27 16.89 -0.52
C GLN A 296 -1.94 16.03 0.70
N VAL A 297 -2.16 14.71 0.63
CA VAL A 297 -1.97 13.82 1.79
C VAL A 297 -0.94 12.71 1.57
N GLY A 298 -0.43 12.55 0.34
CA GLY A 298 0.55 11.53 -0.01
C GLY A 298 1.97 11.91 0.40
N TRP A 299 2.85 10.92 0.45
CA TRP A 299 4.20 11.06 1.01
C TRP A 299 5.35 11.14 0.01
N LEU A 300 5.10 11.01 -1.30
CA LEU A 300 6.15 11.02 -2.33
C LEU A 300 7.07 12.26 -2.24
N GLY A 301 6.51 13.42 -1.89
CA GLY A 301 7.24 14.70 -1.87
C GLY A 301 7.89 15.06 -0.54
N THR A 302 7.62 14.32 0.54
CA THR A 302 7.94 14.79 1.91
C THR A 302 8.84 13.85 2.68
N ARG A 303 8.74 12.53 2.45
CA ARG A 303 9.46 11.53 3.24
C ARG A 303 10.30 10.62 2.35
N PRO A 304 11.51 10.22 2.80
CA PRO A 304 12.21 9.11 2.17
C PRO A 304 11.45 7.81 2.46
N VAL A 305 11.17 7.04 1.41
CA VAL A 305 10.39 5.80 1.46
C VAL A 305 11.14 4.70 0.72
N ALA A 306 11.04 3.48 1.22
CA ALA A 306 11.39 2.28 0.48
C ALA A 306 10.25 1.26 0.55
N ASP A 307 9.75 0.85 -0.62
CA ASP A 307 8.83 -0.27 -0.76
C ASP A 307 9.62 -1.52 -1.12
N ILE A 308 9.72 -2.46 -0.19
CA ILE A 308 10.41 -3.73 -0.40
C ILE A 308 9.40 -4.76 -0.89
N LEU A 309 9.55 -5.19 -2.14
CA LEU A 309 8.64 -6.12 -2.80
C LEU A 309 9.20 -7.54 -2.76
N ILE A 310 8.60 -8.39 -1.92
CA ILE A 310 9.10 -9.75 -1.67
C ILE A 310 8.31 -10.74 -2.52
N ARG A 311 8.97 -11.28 -3.56
CA ARG A 311 8.49 -12.44 -4.31
C ARG A 311 8.89 -13.72 -3.57
N PHE A 312 7.95 -14.29 -2.84
CA PHE A 312 8.16 -15.57 -2.15
C PHE A 312 6.98 -16.50 -2.44
N PRO A 313 7.02 -17.25 -3.57
CA PRO A 313 5.92 -18.11 -4.01
C PRO A 313 5.35 -19.07 -2.95
N PRO A 314 6.13 -19.56 -1.96
CA PRO A 314 5.57 -20.30 -0.84
C PRO A 314 4.50 -19.55 -0.03
N PHE A 315 4.62 -18.23 0.12
CA PHE A 315 3.67 -17.39 0.85
C PHE A 315 2.72 -16.62 -0.09
N THR A 316 3.25 -16.11 -1.20
CA THR A 316 2.50 -15.24 -2.12
C THR A 316 1.63 -16.01 -3.13
N GLY A 317 1.87 -17.31 -3.30
CA GLY A 317 1.08 -18.17 -4.15
C GLY A 317 -0.19 -18.73 -3.50
N SER A 318 -0.88 -19.58 -4.27
CA SER A 318 -2.07 -20.33 -3.83
C SER A 318 -1.84 -21.83 -3.85
N TYR A 319 -2.59 -22.54 -3.03
CA TYR A 319 -2.56 -23.99 -2.84
C TYR A 319 -3.98 -24.54 -2.94
N THR A 320 -4.18 -25.57 -3.75
CA THR A 320 -5.44 -26.33 -3.75
C THR A 320 -5.27 -27.55 -2.86
N LEU A 321 -6.03 -27.60 -1.76
CA LEU A 321 -6.00 -28.68 -0.77
C LEU A 321 -7.42 -29.21 -0.62
N GLY A 322 -7.69 -30.46 -1.01
CA GLY A 322 -9.03 -31.05 -0.85
C GLY A 322 -10.14 -30.27 -1.58
N GLY A 323 -9.88 -29.79 -2.79
CA GLY A 323 -10.85 -29.03 -3.60
C GLY A 323 -10.92 -27.53 -3.32
N GLU A 324 -10.42 -27.07 -2.16
CA GLU A 324 -10.39 -25.64 -1.82
C GLU A 324 -9.07 -24.98 -2.19
N THR A 325 -9.13 -23.80 -2.81
CA THR A 325 -7.96 -22.96 -3.05
C THR A 325 -7.73 -22.03 -1.86
N ARG A 326 -6.51 -22.04 -1.31
CA ARG A 326 -6.08 -21.22 -0.18
C ARG A 326 -4.79 -20.48 -0.51
N SER A 327 -4.71 -19.21 -0.13
CA SER A 327 -3.52 -18.37 -0.31
C SER A 327 -3.12 -17.79 1.06
N PRO A 328 -1.89 -18.03 1.54
CA PRO A 328 -1.41 -17.45 2.81
C PRO A 328 -1.47 -15.93 2.78
N LEU A 329 -1.03 -15.31 1.68
CA LEU A 329 -1.11 -13.86 1.49
C LEU A 329 -2.55 -13.32 1.55
N THR A 330 -3.53 -14.06 1.01
CA THR A 330 -4.94 -13.66 1.07
C THR A 330 -5.51 -13.79 2.48
N GLY A 331 -5.18 -14.88 3.18
CA GLY A 331 -5.55 -15.03 4.60
C GLY A 331 -4.94 -13.93 5.47
N PHE A 332 -3.70 -13.54 5.19
CA PHE A 332 -3.02 -12.45 5.87
C PHE A 332 -3.73 -11.12 5.63
N GLY A 333 -4.10 -10.83 4.38
CA GLY A 333 -4.86 -9.64 4.02
C GLY A 333 -6.16 -9.51 4.81
N ARG A 334 -6.93 -10.60 4.95
CA ARG A 334 -8.18 -10.61 5.74
C ARG A 334 -7.97 -10.31 7.23
N GLN A 335 -6.86 -10.80 7.82
CA GLN A 335 -6.53 -10.47 9.21
C GLN A 335 -6.22 -8.98 9.35
N LEU A 336 -5.51 -8.40 8.38
CA LEU A 336 -5.24 -6.97 8.35
C LEU A 336 -6.53 -6.16 8.16
N GLU A 337 -7.45 -6.56 7.28
CA GLU A 337 -8.75 -5.89 7.08
C GLU A 337 -9.55 -5.76 8.38
N ALA A 338 -9.66 -6.86 9.13
CA ALA A 338 -10.32 -6.84 10.44
C ALA A 338 -9.62 -5.88 11.42
N MET A 339 -8.29 -5.86 11.43
CA MET A 339 -7.52 -4.97 12.29
C MET A 339 -7.63 -3.50 11.85
N MET A 340 -7.64 -3.22 10.55
CA MET A 340 -7.79 -1.87 9.98
C MET A 340 -9.13 -1.27 10.40
N ALA A 341 -10.23 -2.04 10.33
CA ALA A 341 -11.53 -1.61 10.80
C ALA A 341 -11.55 -1.27 12.30
N ARG A 342 -10.88 -2.07 13.14
CA ARG A 342 -10.75 -1.81 14.59
C ARG A 342 -9.95 -0.54 14.86
N TYR A 343 -8.86 -0.33 14.13
CA TYR A 343 -8.02 0.86 14.25
C TYR A 343 -8.76 2.15 13.92
N ARG A 344 -9.68 2.14 12.94
CA ARG A 344 -10.48 3.31 12.57
C ARG A 344 -11.41 3.82 13.66
N VAL A 345 -11.79 2.97 14.62
CA VAL A 345 -12.73 3.34 15.70
C VAL A 345 -12.17 3.11 17.09
N GLY A 346 -10.90 2.71 17.21
CA GLY A 346 -10.23 2.52 18.51
C GLY A 346 -10.91 1.51 19.41
N ASP A 347 -11.38 0.40 18.86
CA ASP A 347 -12.19 -0.59 19.60
C ASP A 347 -13.41 0.03 20.32
N GLY A 348 -14.02 1.04 19.69
CA GLY A 348 -15.20 1.74 20.22
C GLY A 348 -14.86 2.99 21.04
N THR A 349 -13.60 3.23 21.37
CA THR A 349 -13.16 4.44 22.10
C THR A 349 -13.03 5.68 21.21
N GLY A 350 -13.22 5.52 19.90
CA GLY A 350 -13.14 6.57 18.89
C GLY A 350 -11.74 6.83 18.35
N ALA A 351 -10.68 6.24 18.94
CA ALA A 351 -9.32 6.42 18.45
C ALA A 351 -8.36 5.31 18.88
N THR A 352 -7.41 4.99 18.00
CA THR A 352 -6.19 4.25 18.34
C THR A 352 -5.00 5.19 18.45
N PHE A 353 -4.25 5.06 19.55
CA PHE A 353 -3.03 5.82 19.84
C PHE A 353 -1.80 4.91 19.86
N VAL A 354 -0.66 5.41 19.40
CA VAL A 354 0.60 4.68 19.51
C VAL A 354 1.01 4.60 20.98
N GLY A 355 1.21 3.40 21.48
CA GLY A 355 1.67 3.16 22.84
C GLY A 355 2.06 1.70 23.05
N PRO A 356 2.34 1.28 24.30
CA PRO A 356 2.65 -0.11 24.60
C PRO A 356 1.50 -1.08 24.26
N ALA A 357 0.26 -0.58 24.27
CA ALA A 357 -0.94 -1.38 24.03
C ALA A 357 -1.27 -1.55 22.55
N ASN A 358 -1.03 -0.52 21.73
CA ASN A 358 -1.29 -0.51 20.29
C ASN A 358 -0.04 -0.03 19.58
N ASN A 359 0.51 -0.89 18.73
CA ASN A 359 1.71 -0.57 17.98
C ASN A 359 1.54 -1.18 16.60
N CYS A 360 1.36 -0.30 15.61
CA CYS A 360 1.16 -0.66 14.22
C CYS A 360 2.16 -1.72 13.72
N ALA A 361 3.42 -1.58 14.14
CA ALA A 361 4.49 -2.48 13.76
C ALA A 361 4.37 -3.85 14.46
N GLN A 362 4.03 -3.85 15.74
CA GLN A 362 3.79 -5.07 16.49
C GLN A 362 2.57 -5.83 15.96
N ASP A 363 1.44 -5.14 15.80
CA ASP A 363 0.15 -5.75 15.48
C ASP A 363 0.13 -6.29 14.04
N SER A 364 0.78 -5.58 13.11
CA SER A 364 1.04 -6.07 11.74
C SER A 364 1.87 -7.36 11.72
N ASN A 365 2.95 -7.43 12.51
CA ASN A 365 3.80 -8.63 12.58
C ASN A 365 3.09 -9.80 13.27
N GLN A 366 2.27 -9.53 14.30
CA GLN A 366 1.47 -10.55 14.95
C GLN A 366 0.44 -11.15 13.98
N ALA A 367 -0.24 -10.32 13.18
CA ALA A 367 -1.13 -10.79 12.13
C ALA A 367 -0.42 -11.68 11.09
N LEU A 368 0.82 -11.34 10.71
CA LEU A 368 1.62 -12.16 9.80
C LEU A 368 1.97 -13.50 10.44
N TYR A 369 2.46 -13.46 11.67
CA TYR A 369 2.82 -14.66 12.43
C TYR A 369 1.63 -15.60 12.59
N ASP A 370 0.49 -15.09 13.05
CA ASP A 370 -0.74 -15.86 13.26
C ASP A 370 -1.24 -16.46 11.96
N THR A 371 -1.16 -15.72 10.84
CA THR A 371 -1.54 -16.25 9.53
C THR A 371 -0.65 -17.42 9.13
N ILE A 372 0.66 -17.27 9.28
CA ILE A 372 1.62 -18.34 8.99
C ILE A 372 1.25 -19.58 9.83
N GLN A 373 1.05 -19.42 11.15
CA GLN A 373 0.68 -20.56 12.02
C GLN A 373 -0.65 -21.22 11.63
N ARG A 374 -1.69 -20.44 11.31
CA ARG A 374 -2.99 -20.97 10.88
C ARG A 374 -2.89 -21.77 9.58
N VAL A 375 -2.15 -21.26 8.60
CA VAL A 375 -1.93 -21.97 7.34
C VAL A 375 -1.17 -23.27 7.58
N LEU A 376 -0.12 -23.25 8.40
CA LEU A 376 0.65 -24.45 8.73
C LEU A 376 -0.21 -25.50 9.42
N ALA A 377 -1.02 -25.11 10.39
CA ALA A 377 -1.94 -26.01 11.08
C ALA A 377 -2.96 -26.62 10.11
N ALA A 378 -3.51 -25.83 9.19
CA ALA A 378 -4.45 -26.32 8.18
C ALA A 378 -3.79 -27.31 7.19
N VAL A 379 -2.58 -27.00 6.74
CA VAL A 379 -1.78 -27.89 5.88
C VAL A 379 -1.47 -29.20 6.60
N GLN A 380 -0.93 -29.12 7.82
CA GLN A 380 -0.56 -30.30 8.61
C GLN A 380 -1.77 -31.17 8.95
N GLY A 381 -2.89 -30.55 9.31
CA GLY A 381 -4.16 -31.24 9.57
C GLY A 381 -4.65 -32.02 8.35
N ARG A 382 -4.64 -31.42 7.16
CA ARG A 382 -5.04 -32.11 5.93
C ARG A 382 -4.06 -33.23 5.51
N ILE A 383 -2.76 -33.04 5.71
CA ILE A 383 -1.76 -34.12 5.52
C ILE A 383 -2.04 -35.31 6.45
N ARG A 384 -2.34 -35.05 7.73
CA ARG A 384 -2.67 -36.09 8.71
C ARG A 384 -3.97 -36.83 8.38
N LEU A 385 -4.95 -36.15 7.78
CA LEU A 385 -6.22 -36.72 7.33
C LEU A 385 -6.11 -37.52 6.02
N GLY A 386 -4.89 -37.81 5.54
CA GLY A 386 -4.70 -38.62 4.33
C GLY A 386 -5.11 -37.94 3.03
N CYS A 387 -5.45 -36.64 3.06
CA CYS A 387 -5.65 -35.85 1.86
C CYS A 387 -4.30 -35.73 1.14
N LYS A 388 -4.04 -36.67 0.24
CA LYS A 388 -2.89 -36.58 -0.66
C LYS A 388 -3.07 -35.30 -1.47
N PRO A 389 -2.05 -34.43 -1.54
CA PRO A 389 -2.02 -33.41 -2.58
C PRO A 389 -2.35 -34.13 -3.90
N GLY A 390 -3.35 -33.66 -4.65
CA GLY A 390 -3.94 -34.42 -5.76
C GLY A 390 -2.87 -35.05 -6.67
N SER A 391 -3.11 -36.26 -7.18
CA SER A 391 -2.15 -37.16 -7.85
C SER A 391 -1.38 -36.62 -9.07
N SER A 392 -1.42 -35.31 -9.33
CA SER A 392 -0.59 -34.57 -10.28
C SER A 392 0.33 -33.51 -9.64
N VAL A 393 0.63 -33.60 -8.33
CA VAL A 393 1.47 -32.60 -7.64
C VAL A 393 2.89 -32.54 -8.23
N ASN A 394 3.04 -31.56 -9.12
CA ASN A 394 4.30 -31.07 -9.65
C ASN A 394 5.29 -30.87 -8.49
N ARG A 395 6.50 -31.43 -8.62
CA ARG A 395 7.62 -31.35 -7.65
C ARG A 395 7.82 -29.93 -7.09
N SER A 396 7.58 -28.90 -7.91
CA SER A 396 7.61 -27.49 -7.51
C SER A 396 6.63 -27.12 -6.39
N ARG A 397 5.40 -27.66 -6.41
CA ARG A 397 4.37 -27.39 -5.39
C ARG A 397 4.76 -27.98 -4.03
N GLN A 398 5.30 -29.20 -4.02
CA GLN A 398 5.78 -29.84 -2.80
C GLN A 398 6.97 -29.09 -2.19
N GLN A 399 7.91 -28.64 -3.02
CA GLN A 399 9.04 -27.81 -2.57
C GLN A 399 8.57 -26.48 -1.98
N ARG A 400 7.59 -25.81 -2.61
CA ARG A 400 7.00 -24.57 -2.06
C ARG A 400 6.34 -24.81 -0.70
N LEU A 401 5.59 -25.90 -0.57
CA LEU A 401 4.94 -26.24 0.70
C LEU A 401 5.98 -26.52 1.81
N GLN A 402 7.04 -27.26 1.50
CA GLN A 402 8.15 -27.48 2.43
C GLN A 402 8.85 -26.19 2.83
N ALA A 403 9.06 -25.26 1.89
CA ALA A 403 9.63 -23.96 2.18
C ALA A 403 8.72 -23.15 3.11
N LEU A 404 7.39 -23.15 2.89
CA LEU A 404 6.43 -22.50 3.78
C LEU A 404 6.47 -23.10 5.20
N LEU A 405 6.55 -24.43 5.31
CA LEU A 405 6.69 -25.13 6.60
C LEU A 405 7.98 -24.71 7.34
N ARG A 406 9.10 -24.57 6.63
CA ARG A 406 10.37 -24.10 7.22
C ARG A 406 10.28 -22.65 7.69
N THR A 407 9.68 -21.75 6.90
CA THR A 407 9.42 -20.36 7.31
C THR A 407 8.60 -20.31 8.60
N GLY A 408 7.58 -21.17 8.69
CA GLY A 408 6.77 -21.37 9.89
C GLY A 408 7.56 -21.72 11.15
N ALA A 409 8.46 -22.69 11.03
CA ALA A 409 9.33 -23.10 12.13
C ALA A 409 10.27 -21.98 12.58
N ILE A 410 10.89 -21.26 11.62
CA ILE A 410 11.76 -20.11 11.91
C ILE A 410 11.00 -19.02 12.65
N ALA A 411 9.79 -18.70 12.19
CA ALA A 411 8.94 -17.69 12.83
C ALA A 411 8.60 -18.06 14.28
N ALA A 412 8.28 -19.33 14.54
CA ALA A 412 7.99 -19.82 15.89
C ALA A 412 9.20 -19.70 16.83
N THR A 413 10.40 -20.04 16.34
CA THR A 413 11.64 -19.86 17.11
C THR A 413 11.91 -18.39 17.41
N ALA A 414 11.75 -17.50 16.43
CA ALA A 414 11.93 -16.06 16.62
C ALA A 414 10.95 -15.48 17.67
N ALA A 415 9.67 -15.87 17.61
CA ALA A 415 8.66 -15.47 18.59
C ALA A 415 9.06 -15.93 20.00
N SER A 416 9.49 -17.19 20.15
CA SER A 416 9.92 -17.74 21.46
C SER A 416 11.13 -17.02 22.05
N ALA A 417 12.08 -16.60 21.21
CA ALA A 417 13.28 -15.87 21.64
C ALA A 417 12.98 -14.42 22.07
N SER A 418 11.92 -13.82 21.52
CA SER A 418 11.53 -12.43 21.83
C SER A 418 10.76 -12.25 23.15
N GLY A 419 10.34 -13.35 23.80
CA GLY A 419 9.48 -13.30 25.00
C GLY A 419 8.05 -12.79 24.74
N GLN A 420 7.73 -12.38 23.50
CA GLN A 420 6.39 -11.96 23.11
C GLN A 420 5.50 -13.19 22.93
N ARG A 421 4.58 -13.44 23.86
CA ARG A 421 3.45 -14.33 23.60
C ARG A 421 2.50 -13.61 22.64
N PRO A 422 2.09 -14.23 21.52
CA PRO A 422 1.08 -13.65 20.64
C PRO A 422 -0.17 -13.33 21.46
N ARG A 423 -0.67 -12.10 21.41
CA ARG A 423 -2.03 -11.83 21.89
C ARG A 423 -2.94 -12.54 20.90
N ARG A 424 -3.73 -13.52 21.37
CA ARG A 424 -4.76 -14.10 20.52
C ARG A 424 -5.66 -12.96 20.06
N LEU A 425 -5.71 -12.71 18.76
CA LEU A 425 -6.77 -11.90 18.18
C LEU A 425 -8.08 -12.62 18.50
N ALA A 426 -8.83 -12.08 19.45
CA ALA A 426 -10.11 -12.63 19.86
C ALA A 426 -11.13 -12.42 18.72
N GLY A 427 -11.89 -13.47 18.41
CA GLY A 427 -13.11 -13.39 17.60
C GLY A 427 -12.91 -13.51 16.09
N GLY A 428 -13.03 -14.73 15.59
CA GLY A 428 -13.44 -15.00 14.22
C GLY A 428 -14.33 -16.24 14.29
N GLU A 429 -15.64 -16.01 14.44
CA GLU A 429 -16.64 -16.91 13.89
C GLU A 429 -16.82 -16.58 12.41
#